data_AF-A0A957GBQ1-F1
#
_entry.id   AF-A0A957GBQ1-F1
#
_cell.length_a   1.000
_cell.length_b   1.000
_cell.length_c   1.000
_cell.angle_alpha   90.00
_cell.angle_beta   90.00
_cell.angle_gamma   90.00
#
_symmetry.space_group_name_H-M   'P 1'
#
loop_
_entity.id
_entity.type
_entity.pdbx_description
1 polymer ?
#
loop_
_entity_poly.entity_id
_entity_poly.type
_entity_poly.pdbx_seq_one_letter_code
_entity_poly.pdbx_strand_id
1 'polypeptide(L)'
;MLRNLSFGVWVIIFVAAVLAIGLVGTLPFAPITVRWLLIIAVIVAFMALLGKRIHNRYDGILVDTRFKIGLSRVQLVLWTVLAFSAFLAIGLERNRMLLAGVVTDAGFNPLDITFPPELLVALGISTASLAGAGLITNAKKETVSSRKIELLTDERTRYADEQQAAQVELSGALAAVKSLAAEENQLRGSLADRDATLAQLTTDLAAQQTAVQQAQQTAQANPSDVGAQTALAQSKADLAALQGKLASTKADITRLDAAIQATRDKQREATAKSEQAKVAFERATQELDRIDEATRNRAGVVYKKESPDQASWLDIFRGDDISNYQIIDVAKIQMFFFTIAIVFTYGVLIWALMSSQETMQMNQISFPPFSDTLNALLGLSHAGYLVVKSVG
;
A
#
# COMPACT_ATOMS: atom_id res chain seq x y z
N MET A 1 45.70 1.23 1.22
CA MET A 1 46.25 0.54 2.40
C MET A 1 45.24 0.26 3.52
N LEU A 2 44.22 1.09 3.76
CA LEU A 2 43.29 0.94 4.91
C LEU A 2 42.23 -0.19 4.78
N ARG A 3 42.10 -0.84 3.62
CA ARG A 3 40.98 -1.76 3.32
C ARG A 3 41.13 -3.16 3.96
N ASN A 4 42.33 -3.54 4.39
CA ASN A 4 42.64 -4.89 4.91
C ASN A 4 42.98 -4.92 6.41
N LEU A 5 42.79 -3.82 7.15
CA LEU A 5 43.04 -3.83 8.60
C LEU A 5 42.03 -4.74 9.32
N SER A 6 42.55 -5.65 10.14
CA SER A 6 41.73 -6.48 11.02
C SER A 6 40.92 -5.60 11.98
N PHE A 7 39.77 -6.11 12.44
CA PHE A 7 38.88 -5.37 13.34
C PHE A 7 39.62 -4.86 14.58
N GLY A 8 40.53 -5.67 15.14
CA GLY A 8 41.34 -5.29 16.30
C GLY A 8 42.21 -4.06 16.08
N VAL A 9 42.79 -3.88 14.89
CA VAL A 9 43.64 -2.70 14.61
C VAL A 9 42.80 -1.42 14.58
N TRP A 10 41.58 -1.47 14.07
CA TRP A 10 40.67 -0.30 14.10
C TRP A 10 40.26 0.10 15.52
N VAL A 11 40.02 -0.88 16.39
CA VAL A 11 39.73 -0.62 17.81
C VAL A 11 40.94 0.02 18.48
N ILE A 12 42.16 -0.48 18.21
CA ILE A 12 43.39 0.10 18.77
C ILE A 12 43.58 1.55 18.28
N ILE A 13 43.37 1.82 16.98
CA ILE A 13 43.46 3.18 16.42
C ILE A 13 42.43 4.10 17.06
N PHE A 14 41.20 3.64 17.25
CA PHE A 14 40.13 4.41 17.91
C PHE A 14 40.51 4.77 19.34
N VAL A 15 40.93 3.78 20.14
CA VAL A 15 41.36 4.00 21.52
C VAL A 15 42.56 4.95 21.58
N ALA A 16 43.56 4.74 20.73
CA ALA A 16 44.72 5.61 20.65
C ALA A 16 44.35 7.05 20.28
N ALA A 17 43.41 7.25 19.35
CA ALA A 17 42.92 8.58 18.96
C ALA A 17 42.19 9.28 20.12
N VAL A 18 41.31 8.57 20.83
CA VAL A 18 40.61 9.12 22.01
C VAL A 18 41.60 9.50 23.10
N LEU A 19 42.58 8.65 23.41
CA LEU A 19 43.61 8.94 24.40
C LEU A 19 44.52 10.09 23.97
N ALA A 20 44.90 10.17 22.69
CA ALA A 20 45.71 11.29 22.18
C ALA A 20 44.96 12.62 22.30
N ILE A 21 43.67 12.65 21.95
CA ILE A 21 42.83 13.85 22.02
C ILE A 21 42.57 14.24 23.48
N GLY A 22 42.26 13.31 24.38
CA GLY A 22 41.86 13.61 25.76
C GLY A 22 43.01 13.70 26.77
N LEU A 23 44.03 12.84 26.69
CA LEU A 23 45.11 12.78 27.67
C LEU A 23 46.34 13.58 27.23
N VAL A 24 46.83 13.33 26.01
CA VAL A 24 48.16 13.81 25.55
C VAL A 24 48.15 15.29 25.17
N GLY A 25 46.99 15.89 24.93
CA GLY A 25 46.92 17.32 24.62
C GLY A 25 47.58 17.62 23.28
N THR A 26 47.25 16.85 22.23
CA THR A 26 47.69 17.15 20.85
C THR A 26 47.34 18.58 20.42
N LEU A 27 46.42 19.23 21.14
CA LEU A 27 46.15 20.67 21.12
C LEU A 27 46.21 21.22 22.57
N PRO A 28 47.39 21.64 23.07
CA PRO A 28 47.54 22.05 24.47
C PRO A 28 46.77 23.33 24.83
N PHE A 29 46.32 24.09 23.84
CA PHE A 29 45.53 25.31 24.00
C PHE A 29 44.02 25.14 23.72
N ALA A 30 43.58 23.93 23.34
CA ALA A 30 42.16 23.71 23.06
C ALA A 30 41.37 23.55 24.36
N PRO A 31 40.25 24.29 24.55
CA PRO A 31 39.38 24.08 25.69
C PRO A 31 38.78 22.67 25.67
N ILE A 32 38.45 22.14 26.84
CA ILE A 32 37.82 20.80 27.00
C ILE A 32 36.61 20.62 26.08
N THR A 33 35.83 21.68 25.85
CA THR A 33 34.66 21.65 24.98
C THR A 33 35.01 21.32 23.52
N VAL A 34 36.12 21.86 22.99
CA VAL A 34 36.61 21.53 21.64
C VAL A 34 37.11 20.09 21.60
N ARG A 35 37.81 19.64 22.64
CA ARG A 35 38.30 18.26 22.76
C ARG A 35 37.14 17.27 22.83
N TRP A 36 36.07 17.62 23.53
CA TRP A 36 34.82 16.86 23.59
C TRP A 36 34.17 16.72 22.21
N LEU A 37 34.06 17.80 21.43
CA LEU A 37 33.56 17.74 20.06
C LEU A 37 34.43 16.83 19.15
N LEU A 38 35.75 16.84 19.32
CA LEU A 38 36.65 15.93 18.61
C LEU A 38 36.43 14.47 19.02
N ILE A 39 36.22 14.19 20.31
CA ILE A 39 35.88 12.85 20.80
C ILE A 39 34.54 12.38 20.20
N ILE A 40 33.52 13.25 20.15
CA ILE A 40 32.25 12.97 19.46
C ILE A 40 32.52 12.59 18.00
N ALA A 41 33.30 13.40 17.28
CA ALA A 41 33.61 13.16 15.87
C ALA A 41 34.32 11.81 15.67
N VAL A 42 35.26 11.44 16.54
CA VAL A 42 35.96 10.15 16.49
C VAL A 42 35.02 8.97 16.78
N ILE A 43 34.13 9.10 17.77
CA ILE A 43 33.11 8.07 18.07
C ILE A 43 32.16 7.88 16.89
N VAL A 44 31.63 8.98 16.33
CA VAL A 44 30.72 8.92 15.17
C VAL A 44 31.43 8.30 13.95
N ALA A 45 32.69 8.68 13.69
CA ALA A 45 33.48 8.09 12.62
C ALA A 45 33.70 6.58 12.84
N PHE A 46 34.02 6.17 14.06
CA PHE A 46 34.17 4.76 14.42
C PHE A 46 32.86 3.99 14.21
N MET A 47 31.72 4.52 14.67
CA MET A 47 30.40 3.91 14.45
C MET A 47 30.05 3.82 12.96
N ALA A 48 30.39 4.82 12.16
CA ALA A 48 30.16 4.80 10.72
C ALA A 48 31.02 3.75 10.00
N LEU A 49 32.27 3.56 10.44
CA LEU A 49 33.15 2.49 9.95
C LEU A 49 32.63 1.10 10.34
N LEU A 50 32.11 0.93 11.55
CA LEU A 50 31.44 -0.30 11.98
C LEU A 50 30.23 -0.60 11.09
N GLY A 51 29.39 0.41 10.83
CA GLY A 51 28.27 0.30 9.91
C GLY A 51 28.71 -0.16 8.52
N LYS A 52 29.76 0.48 7.97
CA LYS A 52 30.29 0.14 6.65
C LYS A 52 30.80 -1.30 6.60
N ARG A 53 31.39 -1.80 7.67
CA ARG A 53 31.94 -3.17 7.70
C ARG A 53 30.85 -4.23 7.78
N ILE A 54 29.77 -3.99 8.51
CA ILE A 54 28.71 -4.98 8.77
C ILE A 54 27.65 -4.95 7.66
N HIS A 55 27.17 -3.77 7.28
CA HIS A 55 26.05 -3.60 6.35
C HIS A 55 26.44 -2.90 5.03
N ASN A 56 27.75 -2.73 4.75
CA ASN A 56 28.27 -1.99 3.59
C ASN A 56 27.78 -0.53 3.50
N ARG A 57 27.32 0.04 4.61
CA ARG A 57 26.69 1.37 4.69
C ARG A 57 27.17 2.16 5.91
N TYR A 58 27.48 3.45 5.74
CA TYR A 58 27.95 4.29 6.86
C TYR A 58 26.90 4.49 7.98
N ASP A 59 25.62 4.44 7.65
CA ASP A 59 24.49 4.44 8.58
C ASP A 59 24.09 3.02 9.03
N GLY A 60 24.87 2.00 8.66
CA GLY A 60 24.57 0.58 8.89
C GLY A 60 24.42 0.19 10.35
N ILE A 61 24.94 0.96 11.31
CA ILE A 61 24.73 0.70 12.74
C ILE A 61 23.28 0.93 13.18
N LEU A 62 22.55 1.77 12.44
CA LEU A 62 21.17 2.12 12.71
C LEU A 62 20.18 1.11 12.11
N VAL A 63 20.68 0.22 11.25
CA VAL A 63 19.88 -0.78 10.54
C VAL A 63 19.57 -1.95 11.45
N ASP A 64 18.29 -2.32 11.51
CA ASP A 64 17.78 -3.49 12.23
C ASP A 64 17.82 -4.76 11.37
N THR A 65 17.52 -5.91 11.99
CA THR A 65 17.31 -7.23 11.35
C THR A 65 16.24 -7.22 10.24
N ARG A 66 15.40 -6.18 10.21
CA ARG A 66 14.36 -5.90 9.21
C ARG A 66 14.85 -5.04 8.04
N PHE A 67 16.13 -4.69 8.02
CA PHE A 67 16.75 -3.78 7.05
C PHE A 67 16.07 -2.41 6.99
N LYS A 68 15.67 -1.91 8.17
CA LYS A 68 15.08 -0.58 8.39
C LYS A 68 15.87 0.16 9.46
N ILE A 69 15.90 1.49 9.35
CA ILE A 69 16.41 2.36 10.41
C ILE A 69 15.29 2.59 11.42
N GLY A 70 15.50 2.15 12.66
CA GLY A 70 14.51 2.28 13.73
C GLY A 70 14.73 3.50 14.62
N LEU A 71 13.66 4.15 15.07
CA LEU A 71 13.72 5.30 15.97
C LEU A 71 14.48 4.99 17.26
N SER A 72 14.22 3.83 17.88
CA SER A 72 14.89 3.41 19.11
C SER A 72 16.41 3.24 18.96
N ARG A 73 16.87 2.75 17.80
CA ARG A 73 18.31 2.62 17.51
C ARG A 73 18.96 3.98 17.34
N VAL A 74 18.28 4.92 16.69
CA VAL A 74 18.76 6.30 16.55
C VAL A 74 18.84 6.98 17.91
N GLN A 75 17.81 6.84 18.76
CA GLN A 75 17.81 7.34 20.13
C GLN A 75 18.98 6.76 20.94
N LEU A 76 19.17 5.45 20.89
CA LEU A 76 20.27 4.77 21.58
C LEU A 76 21.62 5.31 21.12
N VAL A 77 21.85 5.44 19.81
CA VAL A 77 23.10 5.96 19.27
C VAL A 77 23.33 7.40 19.67
N LEU A 78 22.31 8.27 19.62
CA LEU A 78 22.41 9.66 20.05
C LEU A 78 22.78 9.77 21.54
N TRP A 79 22.08 9.03 22.40
CA TRP A 79 22.36 9.03 23.84
C TRP A 79 23.73 8.43 24.17
N THR A 80 24.12 7.36 23.48
CA THR A 80 25.44 6.75 23.64
C THR A 80 26.54 7.72 23.24
N VAL A 81 26.42 8.35 22.06
CA VAL A 81 27.41 9.35 21.60
C VAL A 81 27.49 10.50 22.60
N LEU A 82 26.36 11.04 23.07
CA LEU A 82 26.35 12.18 23.99
C LEU A 82 26.94 11.83 25.36
N ALA A 83 26.39 10.83 26.04
CA ALA A 83 26.77 10.50 27.42
C ALA A 83 28.18 9.89 27.50
N PHE A 84 28.51 8.97 26.58
CA PHE A 84 29.82 8.31 26.59
C PHE A 84 30.95 9.26 26.20
N SER A 85 30.73 10.14 25.21
CA SER A 85 31.74 11.14 24.86
C SER A 85 31.97 12.14 25.99
N ALA A 86 30.92 12.56 26.70
CA ALA A 86 31.04 13.48 27.82
C ALA A 86 31.77 12.86 29.00
N PHE A 87 31.46 11.60 29.33
CA PHE A 87 32.19 10.83 30.34
C PHE A 87 33.68 10.72 30.01
N LEU A 88 34.01 10.34 28.77
CA LEU A 88 35.40 10.23 28.32
C LEU A 88 36.11 11.58 28.38
N ALA A 89 35.48 12.66 27.92
CA ALA A 89 36.08 13.99 27.92
C ALA A 89 36.37 14.50 29.34
N ILE A 90 35.40 14.40 30.26
CA ILE A 90 35.57 14.83 31.66
C ILE A 90 36.60 13.94 32.37
N GLY A 91 36.46 12.62 32.25
CA GLY A 91 37.38 11.68 32.89
C GLY A 91 38.82 11.85 32.43
N LEU A 92 39.05 12.00 31.12
CA LEU A 92 40.40 12.21 30.58
C LEU A 92 40.98 13.58 30.98
N GLU A 93 40.17 14.64 31.00
CA GLU A 93 40.65 15.95 31.45
C GLU A 93 41.03 15.95 32.93
N ARG A 94 40.23 15.31 33.79
CA ARG A 94 40.55 15.16 35.22
C ARG A 94 41.82 14.35 35.44
N ASN A 95 42.02 13.27 34.68
CA ASN A 95 43.27 12.50 34.71
C ASN A 95 44.47 13.35 34.25
N ARG A 96 44.30 14.19 33.23
CA ARG A 96 45.32 15.12 32.76
C ARG A 96 45.70 16.15 33.83
N MET A 97 44.72 16.70 34.55
CA MET A 97 44.96 17.65 35.64
C MET A 97 45.74 17.02 36.80
N LEU A 98 45.42 15.77 37.14
CA LEU A 98 46.16 15.00 38.15
C LEU A 98 47.62 14.74 37.70
N LEU A 99 47.83 14.30 36.45
CA LEU A 99 49.16 14.06 35.88
C LEU A 99 50.00 15.34 35.75
N ALA A 100 49.35 16.48 35.50
CA ALA A 100 50.01 17.78 35.41
C ALA A 100 50.31 18.41 36.77
N GLY A 101 49.92 17.77 37.89
CA GLY A 101 50.13 18.28 39.25
C GLY A 101 49.27 19.52 39.58
N VAL A 102 48.20 19.78 38.81
CA VAL A 102 47.30 20.92 39.04
C VAL A 102 46.39 20.68 40.24
N VAL A 103 46.03 19.42 40.49
CA VAL A 103 45.25 18.99 41.67
C VAL A 103 46.13 18.08 42.51
N THR A 104 46.36 18.44 43.77
CA THR A 104 47.25 17.72 44.69
C THR A 104 46.54 17.07 45.88
N ASP A 105 45.21 17.15 45.92
CA ASP A 105 44.42 16.58 47.02
C ASP A 105 44.46 15.05 46.99
N ALA A 106 44.90 14.43 48.10
CA ALA A 106 45.07 12.97 48.23
C ALA A 106 43.76 12.17 48.08
N GLY A 107 42.60 12.83 48.16
CA GLY A 107 41.28 12.24 47.98
C GLY A 107 40.67 12.42 46.59
N PHE A 108 41.39 13.01 45.62
CA PHE A 108 40.86 13.27 44.29
C PHE A 108 40.79 11.99 43.45
N ASN A 109 39.58 11.59 43.08
CA ASN A 109 39.34 10.48 42.16
C ASN A 109 38.84 11.00 40.80
N PRO A 110 39.66 10.95 39.73
CA PRO A 110 39.29 11.45 38.40
C PRO A 110 38.05 10.78 37.79
N LEU A 111 37.74 9.55 38.21
CA LEU A 111 36.64 8.76 37.67
C LEU A 111 35.37 8.82 38.54
N ASP A 112 35.39 9.55 39.65
CA ASP A 112 34.19 9.76 40.48
C ASP A 112 33.26 10.78 39.81
N ILE A 113 32.47 10.27 38.87
CA ILE A 113 31.51 11.01 38.07
C ILE A 113 30.14 10.35 38.23
N THR A 114 29.20 11.09 38.81
CA THR A 114 27.86 10.58 39.11
C THR A 114 26.91 10.89 37.96
N PHE A 115 26.23 9.85 37.45
CA PHE A 115 25.19 10.01 36.46
C PHE A 115 23.81 10.11 37.11
N PRO A 116 22.97 11.06 36.69
CA PRO A 116 21.60 11.12 37.16
C PRO A 116 20.84 9.85 36.70
N PRO A 117 19.94 9.31 37.54
CA PRO A 117 19.17 8.10 37.21
C PRO A 117 18.44 8.21 35.88
N GLU A 118 17.95 9.39 35.50
CA GLU A 118 17.20 9.62 34.28
C GLU A 118 18.07 9.45 33.02
N LEU A 119 19.36 9.80 33.09
CA LEU A 119 20.30 9.55 31.99
C LEU A 119 20.65 8.06 31.89
N LEU A 120 20.82 7.38 33.03
CA LEU A 120 20.99 5.93 33.08
C LEU A 120 19.75 5.21 32.54
N VAL A 121 18.57 5.77 32.80
CA VAL A 121 17.29 5.32 32.28
C VAL A 121 17.17 5.63 30.79
N ALA A 122 17.63 6.77 30.27
CA ALA A 122 17.65 7.03 28.83
C ALA A 122 18.57 6.05 28.07
N LEU A 123 19.73 5.73 28.66
CA LEU A 123 20.67 4.71 28.17
C LEU A 123 20.12 3.28 28.34
N GLY A 124 19.45 3.02 29.47
CA GLY A 124 18.98 1.70 29.94
C GLY A 124 17.60 1.28 29.43
N ILE A 125 16.61 2.17 29.36
CA ILE A 125 15.30 1.97 28.73
C ILE A 125 15.49 1.71 27.24
N SER A 126 16.44 2.37 26.57
CA SER A 126 16.75 2.08 25.17
C SER A 126 17.24 0.64 24.98
N THR A 127 17.96 0.06 25.94
CA THR A 127 18.40 -1.35 25.92
C THR A 127 17.36 -2.34 26.46
N ALA A 128 16.62 -1.99 27.51
CA ALA A 128 15.63 -2.85 28.16
C ALA A 128 14.32 -2.91 27.38
N SER A 129 13.90 -1.82 26.72
CA SER A 129 12.77 -1.82 25.78
C SER A 129 13.10 -2.62 24.51
N LEU A 130 14.37 -2.61 24.07
CA LEU A 130 14.85 -3.42 22.95
C LEU A 130 14.86 -4.94 23.26
N ALA A 131 15.19 -5.33 24.51
CA ALA A 131 15.17 -6.73 24.95
C ALA A 131 13.77 -7.21 25.40
N GLY A 132 12.98 -6.33 26.04
CA GLY A 132 11.68 -6.65 26.62
C GLY A 132 10.53 -6.68 25.60
N ALA A 133 10.50 -5.76 24.63
CA ALA A 133 9.50 -5.80 23.56
C ALA A 133 9.72 -6.98 22.60
N GLY A 134 10.97 -7.42 22.48
CA GLY A 134 11.36 -8.53 21.63
C GLY A 134 10.94 -9.91 22.16
N LEU A 135 10.69 -10.06 23.47
CA LEU A 135 10.34 -11.36 24.07
C LEU A 135 8.83 -11.55 24.25
N ILE A 136 8.07 -10.47 24.47
CA ILE A 136 6.62 -10.56 24.76
C ILE A 136 5.76 -10.36 23.51
N THR A 137 6.31 -9.83 22.40
CA THR A 137 5.55 -9.58 21.15
C THR A 137 6.10 -10.26 19.89
N ASN A 138 7.36 -10.72 19.87
CA ASN A 138 7.89 -11.44 18.69
C ASN A 138 7.48 -12.90 18.62
N ALA A 139 6.97 -13.49 19.71
CA ALA A 139 6.51 -14.88 19.70
C ALA A 139 5.29 -15.12 18.79
N LYS A 140 4.66 -14.05 18.25
CA LYS A 140 3.45 -14.17 17.42
C LYS A 140 3.42 -13.33 16.14
N LYS A 141 4.48 -12.60 15.81
CA LYS A 141 4.51 -11.76 14.60
C LYS A 141 5.30 -12.40 13.48
N GLU A 142 4.61 -12.82 12.43
CA GLU A 142 5.22 -13.27 11.17
C GLU A 142 5.92 -12.08 10.50
N THR A 143 6.99 -12.33 9.72
CA THR A 143 7.69 -11.29 8.95
C THR A 143 7.50 -11.54 7.45
N VAL A 144 7.14 -10.49 6.70
CA VAL A 144 6.91 -10.60 5.25
C VAL A 144 7.81 -9.60 4.50
N SER A 145 8.39 -10.06 3.40
CA SER A 145 9.28 -9.27 2.54
C SER A 145 8.49 -8.31 1.65
N SER A 146 9.06 -7.13 1.36
CA SER A 146 8.57 -6.13 0.42
C SER A 146 8.07 -6.72 -0.90
N ARG A 147 8.85 -7.60 -1.54
CA ARG A 147 8.49 -8.22 -2.82
C ARG A 147 7.12 -8.88 -2.80
N LYS A 148 6.87 -9.62 -1.72
CA LYS A 148 5.63 -10.39 -1.56
C LYS A 148 4.42 -9.48 -1.37
N ILE A 149 4.61 -8.30 -0.78
CA ILE A 149 3.55 -7.29 -0.63
C ILE A 149 3.29 -6.58 -1.96
N GLU A 150 4.33 -6.22 -2.69
CA GLU A 150 4.23 -5.58 -4.00
C GLU A 150 3.52 -6.51 -5.00
N LEU A 151 3.94 -7.78 -5.08
CA LEU A 151 3.29 -8.78 -5.92
C LEU A 151 1.80 -8.93 -5.62
N LEU A 152 1.40 -8.95 -4.34
CA LEU A 152 -0.02 -9.05 -3.98
C LEU A 152 -0.80 -7.78 -4.27
N THR A 153 -0.15 -6.62 -4.15
CA THR A 153 -0.77 -5.33 -4.48
C THR A 153 -1.00 -5.24 -6.00
N ASP A 154 -0.03 -5.68 -6.79
CA ASP A 154 -0.12 -5.75 -8.24
C ASP A 154 -1.18 -6.77 -8.69
N GLU A 155 -1.19 -7.97 -8.09
CA GLU A 155 -2.22 -8.98 -8.33
C GLU A 155 -3.62 -8.43 -8.01
N ARG A 156 -3.78 -7.74 -6.86
CA ARG A 156 -5.05 -7.12 -6.48
C ARG A 156 -5.52 -6.09 -7.50
N THR A 157 -4.63 -5.20 -7.93
CA THR A 157 -4.95 -4.18 -8.96
C THR A 157 -5.38 -4.85 -10.26
N ARG A 158 -4.64 -5.87 -10.70
CA ARG A 158 -4.95 -6.60 -11.92
C ARG A 158 -6.33 -7.26 -11.85
N TYR A 159 -6.65 -7.96 -10.76
CA TYR A 159 -7.96 -8.61 -10.64
C TYR A 159 -9.10 -7.60 -10.45
N ALA A 160 -8.84 -6.42 -9.87
CA ALA A 160 -9.81 -5.33 -9.82
C ALA A 160 -10.14 -4.78 -11.22
N ASP A 161 -9.12 -4.59 -12.06
CA ASP A 161 -9.31 -4.18 -13.45
C ASP A 161 -10.06 -5.25 -14.26
N GLU A 162 -9.70 -6.53 -14.09
CA GLU A 162 -10.39 -7.66 -14.71
C GLU A 162 -11.86 -7.75 -14.26
N GLN A 163 -12.15 -7.56 -12.98
CA GLN A 163 -13.51 -7.52 -12.44
C GLN A 163 -14.33 -6.39 -13.05
N GLN A 164 -13.75 -5.18 -13.16
CA GLN A 164 -14.44 -4.03 -13.72
C GLN A 164 -14.69 -4.19 -15.23
N ALA A 165 -13.73 -4.72 -15.98
CA ALA A 165 -13.91 -5.04 -17.39
C ALA A 165 -15.03 -6.07 -17.61
N ALA A 166 -15.03 -7.16 -16.83
CA ALA A 166 -16.07 -8.18 -16.89
C ALA A 166 -17.45 -7.63 -16.51
N GLN A 167 -17.52 -6.70 -15.56
CA GLN A 167 -18.78 -6.03 -15.18
C GLN A 167 -19.34 -5.19 -16.34
N VAL A 168 -18.49 -4.45 -17.04
CA VAL A 168 -18.88 -3.67 -18.22
C VAL A 168 -19.39 -4.59 -19.33
N GLU A 169 -18.67 -5.67 -19.63
CA GLU A 169 -19.06 -6.64 -20.64
C GLU A 169 -20.38 -7.34 -20.31
N LEU A 170 -20.57 -7.75 -19.04
CA LEU A 170 -21.80 -8.35 -18.55
C LEU A 170 -22.98 -7.38 -18.72
N SER A 171 -22.82 -6.12 -18.33
CA SER A 171 -23.87 -5.10 -18.45
C SER A 171 -24.25 -4.84 -19.91
N GLY A 172 -23.26 -4.78 -20.81
CA GLY A 172 -23.48 -4.61 -22.25
C GLY A 172 -24.18 -5.81 -22.88
N ALA A 173 -23.77 -7.03 -22.52
CA ALA A 173 -24.40 -8.26 -23.00
C ALA A 173 -25.86 -8.38 -22.53
N LEU A 174 -26.15 -8.05 -21.28
CA LEU A 174 -27.53 -8.03 -20.75
C LEU A 174 -28.40 -6.99 -21.45
N ALA A 175 -27.85 -5.80 -21.74
CA ALA A 175 -28.55 -4.79 -22.51
C ALA A 175 -28.87 -5.26 -23.94
N ALA A 176 -27.91 -5.94 -24.59
CA ALA A 176 -28.11 -6.53 -25.91
C ALA A 176 -29.22 -7.60 -25.89
N VAL A 177 -29.20 -8.53 -24.92
CA VAL A 177 -30.26 -9.55 -24.74
C VAL A 177 -31.63 -8.89 -24.59
N LYS A 178 -31.74 -7.83 -23.78
CA LYS A 178 -33.00 -7.10 -23.58
C LYS A 178 -33.50 -6.44 -24.86
N SER A 179 -32.60 -5.81 -25.63
CA SER A 179 -32.97 -5.16 -26.90
C SER A 179 -33.41 -6.17 -27.96
N LEU A 180 -32.72 -7.31 -28.07
CA LEU A 180 -33.06 -8.38 -29.02
C LEU A 180 -34.38 -9.07 -28.66
N ALA A 181 -34.67 -9.24 -27.37
CA ALA A 181 -35.95 -9.76 -26.91
C ALA A 181 -37.12 -8.82 -27.27
N ALA A 182 -36.90 -7.50 -27.21
CA ALA A 182 -37.90 -6.52 -27.65
C ALA A 182 -38.10 -6.58 -29.17
N GLU A 183 -37.02 -6.71 -29.95
CA GLU A 183 -37.06 -6.88 -31.40
C GLU A 183 -37.81 -8.17 -31.83
N GLU A 184 -37.53 -9.32 -31.18
CA GLU A 184 -38.28 -10.56 -31.45
C GLU A 184 -39.78 -10.38 -31.20
N ASN A 185 -40.15 -9.69 -30.12
CA ASN A 185 -41.55 -9.47 -29.78
C ASN A 185 -42.28 -8.60 -30.81
N GLN A 186 -41.61 -7.58 -31.36
CA GLN A 186 -42.15 -6.76 -32.46
C GLN A 186 -42.30 -7.56 -33.75
N LEU A 187 -41.32 -8.39 -34.09
CA LEU A 187 -41.38 -9.26 -35.28
C LEU A 187 -42.51 -10.29 -35.16
N ARG A 188 -42.70 -10.90 -33.97
CA ARG A 188 -43.82 -11.81 -33.69
C ARG A 188 -45.18 -11.12 -33.82
N GLY A 189 -45.31 -9.89 -33.34
CA GLY A 189 -46.53 -9.10 -33.55
C GLY A 189 -46.82 -8.89 -35.04
N SER A 190 -45.80 -8.50 -35.80
CA SER A 190 -45.90 -8.32 -37.25
C SER A 190 -46.26 -9.61 -37.99
N LEU A 191 -45.76 -10.76 -37.53
CA LEU A 191 -46.09 -12.08 -38.07
C LEU A 191 -47.57 -12.41 -37.83
N ALA A 192 -48.07 -12.21 -36.61
CA ALA A 192 -49.48 -12.44 -36.27
C ALA A 192 -50.43 -11.58 -37.12
N ASP A 193 -50.09 -10.32 -37.37
CA ASP A 193 -50.86 -9.43 -38.25
C ASP A 193 -50.89 -9.94 -39.70
N ARG A 194 -49.78 -10.50 -40.19
CA ARG A 194 -49.68 -11.08 -41.54
C ARG A 194 -50.43 -12.40 -41.66
N ASP A 195 -50.40 -13.24 -40.63
CA ASP A 195 -51.19 -14.46 -40.56
C ASP A 195 -52.71 -14.17 -40.54
N ALA A 196 -53.13 -13.15 -39.80
CA ALA A 196 -54.53 -12.68 -39.83
C ALA A 196 -54.92 -12.17 -41.24
N THR A 197 -54.03 -11.42 -41.89
CA THR A 197 -54.23 -10.96 -43.27
C THR A 197 -54.31 -12.13 -44.26
N LEU A 198 -53.49 -13.16 -44.08
CA LEU A 198 -53.52 -14.37 -44.90
C LEU A 198 -54.84 -15.14 -44.73
N ALA A 199 -55.35 -15.26 -43.51
CA ALA A 199 -56.64 -15.89 -43.22
C ALA A 199 -57.80 -15.14 -43.88
N GLN A 200 -57.78 -13.80 -43.84
CA GLN A 200 -58.78 -12.97 -44.53
C GLN A 200 -58.70 -13.14 -46.05
N LEU A 201 -57.51 -13.03 -46.64
CA LEU A 201 -57.30 -13.22 -48.09
C LEU A 201 -57.72 -14.61 -48.57
N THR A 202 -57.55 -15.64 -47.73
CA THR A 202 -57.98 -17.01 -48.05
C THR A 202 -59.51 -17.12 -48.08
N THR A 203 -60.18 -16.45 -47.14
CA THR A 203 -61.65 -16.36 -47.10
C THR A 203 -62.18 -15.59 -48.31
N ASP A 204 -61.59 -14.43 -48.62
CA ASP A 204 -61.95 -13.60 -49.77
C ASP A 204 -61.72 -14.35 -51.09
N LEU A 205 -60.63 -15.13 -51.20
CA LEU A 205 -60.35 -15.96 -52.36
C LEU A 205 -61.42 -17.04 -52.57
N ALA A 206 -61.87 -17.70 -51.50
CA ALA A 206 -62.94 -18.71 -51.58
C ALA A 206 -64.29 -18.10 -52.01
N ALA A 207 -64.62 -16.90 -51.50
CA ALA A 207 -65.78 -16.14 -51.93
C ALA A 207 -65.68 -15.74 -53.42
N GLN A 208 -64.52 -15.23 -53.85
CA GLN A 208 -64.28 -14.83 -55.23
C GLN A 208 -64.32 -16.02 -56.20
N GLN A 209 -63.82 -17.19 -55.81
CA GLN A 209 -63.94 -18.42 -56.60
C GLN A 209 -65.41 -18.80 -56.85
N THR A 210 -66.26 -18.64 -55.84
CA THR A 210 -67.70 -18.87 -55.95
C THR A 210 -68.34 -17.86 -56.90
N ALA A 211 -67.95 -16.58 -56.83
CA ALA A 211 -68.43 -15.53 -57.73
C ALA A 211 -68.00 -15.75 -59.20
N VAL A 212 -66.76 -16.22 -59.43
CA VAL A 212 -66.28 -16.61 -60.76
C VAL A 212 -67.16 -17.73 -61.32
N GLN A 213 -67.46 -18.77 -60.53
CA GLN A 213 -68.30 -19.89 -60.97
C GLN A 213 -69.71 -19.43 -61.38
N GLN A 214 -70.33 -18.53 -60.59
CA GLN A 214 -71.65 -17.97 -60.89
C GLN A 214 -71.61 -17.12 -62.17
N ALA A 215 -70.63 -16.23 -62.32
CA ALA A 215 -70.46 -15.43 -63.54
C ALA A 215 -70.20 -16.31 -64.78
N GLN A 216 -69.52 -17.44 -64.60
CA GLN A 216 -69.27 -18.43 -65.66
C GLN A 216 -70.57 -19.11 -66.13
N GLN A 217 -71.44 -19.49 -65.19
CA GLN A 217 -72.75 -20.07 -65.49
C GLN A 217 -73.64 -19.06 -66.24
N THR A 218 -73.67 -17.79 -65.80
CA THR A 218 -74.45 -16.74 -66.44
C THR A 218 -73.94 -16.43 -67.86
N ALA A 219 -72.63 -16.37 -68.07
CA ALA A 219 -72.03 -16.16 -69.39
C ALA A 219 -72.21 -17.36 -70.34
N GLN A 220 -72.31 -18.59 -69.81
CA GLN A 220 -72.63 -19.79 -70.58
C GLN A 220 -74.11 -19.87 -70.99
N ALA A 221 -75.01 -19.38 -70.14
CA ALA A 221 -76.45 -19.35 -70.42
C ALA A 221 -76.83 -18.30 -71.50
N ASN A 222 -76.05 -17.22 -71.63
CA ASN A 222 -76.24 -16.17 -72.63
C ASN A 222 -74.92 -15.81 -73.34
N PRO A 223 -74.50 -16.57 -74.37
CA PRO A 223 -73.21 -16.37 -75.04
C PRO A 223 -73.06 -15.02 -75.76
N SER A 224 -74.17 -14.39 -76.15
CA SER A 224 -74.20 -13.14 -76.92
C SER A 224 -74.21 -11.88 -76.04
N ASP A 225 -74.34 -12.03 -74.72
CA ASP A 225 -74.42 -10.91 -73.77
C ASP A 225 -73.00 -10.43 -73.40
N VAL A 226 -72.62 -9.30 -73.99
CA VAL A 226 -71.33 -8.64 -73.77
C VAL A 226 -71.16 -8.23 -72.30
N GLY A 227 -72.24 -7.90 -71.58
CA GLY A 227 -72.20 -7.56 -70.16
C GLY A 227 -71.81 -8.77 -69.30
N ALA A 228 -72.40 -9.93 -69.58
CA ALA A 228 -72.08 -11.19 -68.91
C ALA A 228 -70.64 -11.65 -69.17
N GLN A 229 -70.13 -11.49 -70.40
CA GLN A 229 -68.74 -11.79 -70.73
C GLN A 229 -67.75 -10.83 -70.04
N THR A 230 -68.08 -9.53 -69.94
CA THR A 230 -67.25 -8.51 -69.28
C THR A 230 -67.16 -8.75 -67.78
N ALA A 231 -68.28 -9.09 -67.13
CA ALA A 231 -68.33 -9.42 -65.71
C ALA A 231 -67.50 -10.67 -65.36
N LEU A 232 -67.51 -11.70 -66.23
CA LEU A 232 -66.66 -12.88 -66.09
C LEU A 232 -65.17 -12.53 -66.21
N ALA A 233 -64.81 -11.66 -67.15
CA ALA A 233 -63.43 -11.20 -67.32
C ALA A 233 -62.93 -10.41 -66.10
N GLN A 234 -63.75 -9.50 -65.57
CA GLN A 234 -63.43 -8.75 -64.34
C GLN A 234 -63.29 -9.68 -63.13
N SER A 235 -64.24 -10.59 -62.92
CA SER A 235 -64.20 -11.54 -61.79
C SER A 235 -62.95 -12.44 -61.82
N LYS A 236 -62.50 -12.85 -63.01
CA LYS A 236 -61.23 -13.58 -63.21
C LYS A 236 -59.99 -12.70 -62.96
N ALA A 237 -60.03 -11.43 -63.34
CA ALA A 237 -58.94 -10.49 -63.07
C ALA A 237 -58.79 -10.23 -61.56
N ASP A 238 -59.90 -10.06 -60.84
CA ASP A 238 -59.93 -9.90 -59.39
C ASP A 238 -59.42 -11.15 -58.66
N LEU A 239 -59.77 -12.35 -59.15
CA LEU A 239 -59.24 -13.61 -58.65
C LEU A 239 -57.70 -13.67 -58.80
N ALA A 240 -57.18 -13.29 -59.98
CA ALA A 240 -55.74 -13.25 -60.22
C ALA A 240 -55.02 -12.22 -59.32
N ALA A 241 -55.65 -11.06 -59.07
CA ALA A 241 -55.13 -10.05 -58.16
C ALA A 241 -55.07 -10.54 -56.70
N LEU A 242 -56.11 -11.25 -56.22
CA LEU A 242 -56.12 -11.87 -54.89
C LEU A 242 -55.08 -12.97 -54.76
N GLN A 243 -54.88 -13.80 -55.80
CA GLN A 243 -53.82 -14.80 -55.84
C GLN A 243 -52.43 -14.16 -55.76
N GLY A 244 -52.22 -13.02 -56.44
CA GLY A 244 -50.98 -12.24 -56.35
C GLY A 244 -50.71 -11.70 -54.94
N LYS A 245 -51.74 -11.13 -54.29
CA LYS A 245 -51.66 -10.66 -52.90
C LYS A 245 -51.39 -11.81 -51.91
N LEU A 246 -52.01 -12.97 -52.12
CA LEU A 246 -51.77 -14.16 -51.29
C LEU A 246 -50.31 -14.62 -51.40
N ALA A 247 -49.77 -14.66 -52.63
CA ALA A 247 -48.38 -15.05 -52.87
C ALA A 247 -47.39 -14.07 -52.21
N SER A 248 -47.64 -12.75 -52.30
CA SER A 248 -46.80 -11.76 -51.63
C SER A 248 -46.86 -11.88 -50.11
N THR A 249 -48.05 -12.08 -49.53
CA THR A 249 -48.19 -12.22 -48.06
C THR A 249 -47.49 -13.48 -47.55
N LYS A 250 -47.58 -14.61 -48.27
CA LYS A 250 -46.82 -15.83 -47.91
C LYS A 250 -45.31 -15.62 -47.97
N ALA A 251 -44.82 -14.87 -48.95
CA ALA A 251 -43.40 -14.53 -49.04
C ALA A 251 -42.95 -13.65 -47.87
N ASP A 252 -43.77 -12.68 -47.46
CA ASP A 252 -43.48 -11.81 -46.31
C ASP A 252 -43.49 -12.57 -44.98
N ILE A 253 -44.42 -13.51 -44.78
CA ILE A 253 -44.44 -14.43 -43.62
C ILE A 253 -43.13 -15.21 -43.55
N THR A 254 -42.70 -15.80 -44.68
CA THR A 254 -41.44 -16.55 -44.75
C THR A 254 -40.22 -15.68 -44.39
N ARG A 255 -40.21 -14.41 -44.80
CA ARG A 255 -39.15 -13.46 -44.45
C ARG A 255 -39.17 -13.09 -42.97
N LEU A 256 -40.35 -12.88 -42.40
CA LEU A 256 -40.51 -12.59 -40.97
C LEU A 256 -40.06 -13.78 -40.12
N ASP A 257 -40.42 -15.01 -40.49
CA ASP A 257 -39.94 -16.22 -39.82
C ASP A 257 -38.41 -16.32 -39.85
N ALA A 258 -37.79 -16.06 -41.01
CA ALA A 258 -36.34 -16.03 -41.13
C ALA A 258 -35.69 -14.95 -40.26
N ALA A 259 -36.30 -13.75 -40.19
CA ALA A 259 -35.83 -12.67 -39.32
C ALA A 259 -35.94 -13.03 -37.83
N ILE A 260 -37.04 -13.65 -37.40
CA ILE A 260 -37.25 -14.12 -36.03
C ILE A 260 -36.19 -15.15 -35.63
N GLN A 261 -35.88 -16.10 -36.51
CA GLN A 261 -34.83 -17.09 -36.23
C GLN A 261 -33.45 -16.43 -36.11
N ALA A 262 -33.12 -15.50 -37.01
CA ALA A 262 -31.87 -14.76 -36.95
C ALA A 262 -31.73 -13.95 -35.65
N THR A 263 -32.82 -13.31 -35.18
CA THR A 263 -32.83 -12.58 -33.91
C THR A 263 -32.66 -13.51 -32.71
N ARG A 264 -33.26 -14.71 -32.72
CA ARG A 264 -33.02 -15.72 -31.66
C ARG A 264 -31.59 -16.21 -31.62
N ASP A 265 -30.96 -16.42 -32.77
CA ASP A 265 -29.57 -16.84 -32.82
C ASP A 265 -28.65 -15.75 -32.25
N LYS A 266 -28.88 -14.48 -32.60
CA LYS A 266 -28.21 -13.34 -31.95
C LYS A 266 -28.46 -13.29 -30.44
N GLN A 267 -29.68 -13.60 -29.99
CA GLN A 267 -30.01 -13.62 -28.56
C GLN A 267 -29.28 -14.76 -27.84
N ARG A 268 -29.14 -15.94 -28.45
CA ARG A 268 -28.33 -17.04 -27.92
C ARG A 268 -26.87 -16.66 -27.80
N GLU A 269 -26.31 -16.02 -28.83
CA GLU A 269 -24.93 -15.50 -28.79
C GLU A 269 -24.74 -14.46 -27.69
N ALA A 270 -25.65 -13.49 -27.57
CA ALA A 270 -25.61 -12.48 -26.52
C ALA A 270 -25.75 -13.09 -25.11
N THR A 271 -26.58 -14.13 -24.97
CA THR A 271 -26.75 -14.87 -23.72
C THR A 271 -25.48 -15.63 -23.36
N ALA A 272 -24.86 -16.32 -24.33
CA ALA A 272 -23.59 -17.00 -24.12
C ALA A 272 -22.47 -16.03 -23.70
N LYS A 273 -22.39 -14.85 -24.33
CA LYS A 273 -21.47 -13.77 -23.91
C LYS A 273 -21.76 -13.29 -22.49
N SER A 274 -23.03 -13.11 -22.13
CA SER A 274 -23.40 -12.68 -20.77
C SER A 274 -22.99 -13.71 -19.71
N GLU A 275 -23.15 -15.00 -19.99
CA GLU A 275 -22.75 -16.06 -19.06
C GLU A 275 -21.23 -16.15 -18.92
N GLN A 276 -20.48 -16.01 -20.03
CA GLN A 276 -19.03 -15.96 -20.00
C GLN A 276 -18.52 -14.76 -19.19
N ALA A 277 -19.09 -13.58 -19.40
CA ALA A 277 -18.73 -12.36 -18.66
C ALA A 277 -19.06 -12.50 -17.17
N LYS A 278 -20.17 -13.17 -16.83
CA LYS A 278 -20.55 -13.46 -15.45
C LYS A 278 -19.54 -14.39 -14.76
N VAL A 279 -19.14 -15.48 -15.42
CA VAL A 279 -18.13 -16.41 -14.88
C VAL A 279 -16.78 -15.69 -14.70
N ALA A 280 -16.39 -14.84 -15.64
CA ALA A 280 -15.17 -14.04 -15.52
C ALA A 280 -15.24 -13.07 -14.32
N PHE A 281 -16.38 -12.39 -14.13
CA PHE A 281 -16.62 -11.51 -13.00
C PHE A 281 -16.57 -12.26 -11.66
N GLU A 282 -17.24 -13.39 -11.55
CA GLU A 282 -17.23 -14.23 -10.33
C GLU A 282 -15.83 -14.71 -9.99
N ARG A 283 -15.06 -15.16 -11.00
CA ARG A 283 -13.68 -15.58 -10.82
C ARG A 283 -12.79 -14.45 -10.30
N ALA A 284 -12.85 -13.27 -10.93
CA ALA A 284 -12.07 -12.11 -10.50
C ALA A 284 -12.43 -11.70 -9.07
N THR A 285 -13.71 -11.76 -8.72
CA THR A 285 -14.20 -11.50 -7.35
C THR A 285 -13.62 -12.48 -6.34
N GLN A 286 -13.62 -13.79 -6.65
CA GLN A 286 -13.06 -14.80 -5.75
C GLN A 286 -11.55 -14.63 -5.53
N GLU A 287 -10.78 -14.27 -6.56
CA GLU A 287 -9.35 -14.02 -6.39
C GLU A 287 -9.07 -12.74 -5.60
N LEU A 288 -9.87 -11.68 -5.79
CA LEU A 288 -9.81 -10.48 -4.95
C LEU A 288 -10.07 -10.80 -3.48
N ASP A 289 -11.11 -11.60 -3.19
CA ASP A 289 -11.42 -12.01 -1.82
C ASP A 289 -10.28 -12.81 -1.18
N ARG A 290 -9.65 -13.71 -1.94
CA ARG A 290 -8.46 -14.46 -1.47
C ARG A 290 -7.27 -13.55 -1.19
N ILE A 291 -7.02 -12.56 -2.05
CA ILE A 291 -5.92 -11.61 -1.85
C ILE A 291 -6.21 -10.70 -0.65
N ASP A 292 -7.45 -10.25 -0.51
CA ASP A 292 -7.89 -9.45 0.64
C ASP A 292 -7.82 -10.27 1.93
N GLU A 293 -8.17 -11.55 1.92
CA GLU A 293 -7.99 -12.46 3.06
C GLU A 293 -6.50 -12.67 3.37
N ALA A 294 -5.66 -12.92 2.36
CA ALA A 294 -4.22 -13.03 2.52
C ALA A 294 -3.59 -11.74 3.05
N THR A 295 -4.21 -10.59 2.81
CA THR A 295 -3.78 -9.27 3.30
C THR A 295 -4.31 -9.01 4.71
N ARG A 296 -5.57 -9.32 5.01
CA ARG A 296 -6.20 -9.20 6.34
C ARG A 296 -5.54 -10.11 7.37
N ASN A 297 -5.24 -11.36 7.00
CA ASN A 297 -4.51 -12.29 7.85
C ASN A 297 -3.08 -11.82 8.19
N ARG A 298 -2.60 -10.77 7.51
CA ARG A 298 -1.31 -10.13 7.79
C ARG A 298 -1.43 -8.85 8.62
N ALA A 299 -2.61 -8.42 9.05
CA ALA A 299 -2.71 -7.30 9.99
C ALA A 299 -1.96 -7.65 11.29
N GLY A 300 -0.98 -6.82 11.67
CA GLY A 300 -0.05 -7.08 12.79
C GLY A 300 1.25 -7.82 12.43
N VAL A 301 1.41 -8.25 11.17
CA VAL A 301 2.66 -8.79 10.60
C VAL A 301 3.61 -7.65 10.27
N VAL A 302 4.88 -7.83 10.63
CA VAL A 302 5.90 -6.79 10.51
C VAL A 302 6.48 -6.76 9.10
N TYR A 303 6.59 -5.57 8.52
CA TYR A 303 7.18 -5.36 7.20
C TYR A 303 8.72 -5.37 7.24
N LYS A 304 9.36 -6.14 6.35
CA LYS A 304 10.83 -6.24 6.20
C LYS A 304 11.28 -5.93 4.76
N LYS A 305 12.35 -5.14 4.62
CA LYS A 305 12.98 -4.82 3.32
C LYS A 305 13.78 -6.00 2.75
N GLU A 306 14.10 -5.98 1.46
CA GLU A 306 14.83 -7.08 0.81
C GLU A 306 16.32 -7.07 1.13
N SER A 307 16.91 -5.87 1.18
CA SER A 307 18.34 -5.70 1.42
C SER A 307 18.61 -4.53 2.37
N PRO A 308 19.76 -4.55 3.08
CA PRO A 308 20.24 -3.42 3.86
C PRO A 308 20.32 -2.12 3.06
N ASP A 309 20.57 -2.17 1.75
CA ASP A 309 20.73 -1.00 0.87
C ASP A 309 19.43 -0.22 0.66
N GLN A 310 18.27 -0.86 0.84
CA GLN A 310 16.98 -0.19 0.72
C GLN A 310 16.57 0.57 1.99
N ALA A 311 17.28 0.42 3.11
CA ALA A 311 16.98 1.15 4.34
C ALA A 311 17.03 2.67 4.10
N SER A 312 16.03 3.40 4.56
CA SER A 312 15.91 4.85 4.37
C SER A 312 15.74 5.54 5.70
N TRP A 313 16.25 6.77 5.81
CA TRP A 313 16.02 7.64 6.97
C TRP A 313 14.53 7.90 7.21
N LEU A 314 13.71 7.86 6.15
CA LEU A 314 12.26 8.00 6.28
C LEU A 314 11.61 6.81 7.02
N ASP A 315 12.28 5.66 7.11
CA ASP A 315 11.76 4.49 7.84
C ASP A 315 11.62 4.76 9.35
N ILE A 316 12.38 5.73 9.90
CA ILE A 316 12.28 6.16 11.30
C ILE A 316 10.85 6.63 11.63
N PHE A 317 10.21 7.27 10.65
CA PHE A 317 8.90 7.91 10.80
C PHE A 317 7.78 7.07 10.21
N ARG A 318 8.04 5.89 9.65
CA ARG A 318 7.02 5.04 9.03
C ARG A 318 6.48 3.99 9.98
N GLY A 319 5.30 3.46 9.66
CA GLY A 319 4.72 2.32 10.35
C GLY A 319 5.58 1.05 10.31
N ASP A 320 5.42 0.21 11.33
CA ASP A 320 6.14 -1.07 11.45
C ASP A 320 5.42 -2.25 10.78
N ASP A 321 4.10 -2.17 10.63
CA ASP A 321 3.25 -3.26 10.15
C ASP A 321 2.93 -3.09 8.65
N ILE A 322 2.55 -4.18 8.00
CA ILE A 322 2.22 -4.19 6.57
C ILE A 322 1.03 -3.30 6.17
N SER A 323 0.15 -2.93 7.11
CA SER A 323 -0.97 -2.03 6.84
C SER A 323 -0.59 -0.55 6.88
N ASN A 324 0.47 -0.18 7.59
CA ASN A 324 0.85 1.21 7.84
C ASN A 324 2.28 1.57 7.41
N TYR A 325 3.05 0.65 6.81
CA TYR A 325 4.45 0.87 6.48
C TYR A 325 4.72 2.00 5.46
N GLN A 326 3.72 2.38 4.66
CA GLN A 326 3.83 3.51 3.73
C GLN A 326 3.38 4.84 4.35
N ILE A 327 2.68 4.78 5.48
CA ILE A 327 2.13 5.94 6.17
C ILE A 327 3.15 6.44 7.19
N ILE A 328 3.22 7.76 7.30
CA ILE A 328 4.03 8.43 8.30
C ILE A 328 3.28 8.38 9.64
N ASP A 329 3.96 7.85 10.65
CA ASP A 329 3.53 7.79 12.04
C ASP A 329 3.87 9.11 12.74
N VAL A 330 2.83 9.91 13.01
CA VAL A 330 2.94 11.21 13.67
C VAL A 330 3.48 11.09 15.09
N ALA A 331 3.17 10.00 15.81
CA ALA A 331 3.66 9.78 17.17
C ALA A 331 5.18 9.55 17.17
N LYS A 332 5.72 8.83 16.18
CA LYS A 332 7.17 8.66 16.01
C LYS A 332 7.87 9.98 15.68
N ILE A 333 7.27 10.83 14.84
CA ILE A 333 7.79 12.17 14.56
C ILE A 333 7.88 12.99 15.83
N GLN A 334 6.79 13.02 16.62
CA GLN A 334 6.75 13.74 17.88
C GLN A 334 7.85 13.25 18.82
N MET A 335 7.98 11.94 19.01
CA MET A 335 9.00 11.33 19.87
C MET A 335 10.42 11.63 19.41
N PHE A 336 10.67 11.63 18.09
CA PHE A 336 11.95 12.02 17.53
C PHE A 336 12.28 13.48 17.82
N PHE A 337 11.34 14.40 17.59
CA PHE A 337 11.53 15.82 17.87
C PHE A 337 11.85 16.08 19.35
N PHE A 338 11.09 15.46 20.26
CA PHE A 338 11.36 15.54 21.70
C PHE A 338 12.76 15.00 22.02
N THR A 339 13.16 13.86 21.44
CA THR A 339 14.50 13.31 21.65
C THR A 339 15.59 14.31 21.23
N ILE A 340 15.48 14.89 20.04
CA ILE A 340 16.48 15.83 19.53
C ILE A 340 16.53 17.08 20.42
N ALA A 341 15.38 17.64 20.80
CA ALA A 341 15.31 18.81 21.68
C ALA A 341 15.99 18.52 23.03
N ILE A 342 15.76 17.35 23.61
CA ILE A 342 16.35 16.93 24.88
C ILE A 342 17.86 16.71 24.75
N VAL A 343 18.30 15.94 23.76
CA VAL A 343 19.72 15.67 23.50
C VAL A 343 20.49 16.98 23.29
N PHE A 344 19.91 17.92 22.54
CA PHE A 344 20.53 19.23 22.31
C PHE A 344 20.60 20.05 23.60
N THR A 345 19.49 20.19 24.32
CA THR A 345 19.45 20.93 25.59
C THR A 345 20.43 20.34 26.60
N TYR A 346 20.47 19.01 26.72
CA TYR A 346 21.40 18.32 27.60
C TYR A 346 22.85 18.50 27.17
N GLY A 347 23.13 18.49 25.86
CA GLY A 347 24.45 18.82 25.31
C GLY A 347 24.90 20.23 25.66
N VAL A 348 24.00 21.21 25.68
CA VAL A 348 24.29 22.58 26.15
C VAL A 348 24.62 22.60 27.64
N LEU A 349 23.90 21.83 28.47
CA LEU A 349 24.20 21.72 29.89
C LEU A 349 25.57 21.06 30.15
N ILE A 350 25.91 20.01 29.40
CA ILE A 350 27.24 19.37 29.44
C ILE A 350 28.31 20.37 29.00
N TRP A 351 28.06 21.14 27.94
CA TRP A 351 28.99 22.18 27.48
C TRP A 351 29.25 23.24 28.56
N ALA A 352 28.18 23.70 29.22
CA ALA A 352 28.29 24.65 30.33
C ALA A 352 29.09 24.07 31.50
N LEU A 353 28.82 22.80 31.87
CA LEU A 353 29.57 22.07 32.89
C LEU A 353 31.06 21.94 32.55
N MET A 354 31.39 21.67 31.28
CA MET A 354 32.78 21.58 30.82
C MET A 354 33.47 22.94 30.77
N SER A 355 32.73 24.03 30.65
CA SER A 355 33.30 25.38 30.57
C SER A 355 33.74 25.93 31.94
N SER A 356 33.28 25.34 33.06
CA SER A 356 33.63 25.77 34.41
C SER A 356 34.87 25.05 34.95
N GLN A 357 35.97 25.80 35.12
CA GLN A 357 37.22 25.25 35.67
C GLN A 357 37.08 24.76 37.12
N GLU A 358 36.30 25.48 37.94
CA GLU A 358 36.06 25.12 39.34
C GLU A 358 35.42 23.74 39.46
N THR A 359 34.45 23.43 38.60
CA THR A 359 33.76 22.14 38.62
C THR A 359 34.69 20.98 38.27
N MET A 360 35.68 21.19 37.39
CA MET A 360 36.65 20.15 37.00
C MET A 360 37.62 19.79 38.13
N GLN A 361 37.84 20.69 39.09
CA GLN A 361 38.72 20.49 40.23
C GLN A 361 37.98 19.87 41.44
N MET A 362 36.65 19.79 41.41
CA MET A 362 35.88 19.18 42.48
C MET A 362 36.18 17.68 42.60
N ASN A 363 36.14 17.18 43.84
CA ASN A 363 36.35 15.76 44.13
C ASN A 363 35.30 14.86 43.48
N GLN A 364 34.05 15.32 43.46
CA GLN A 364 32.93 14.62 42.82
C GLN A 364 32.24 15.55 41.83
N ILE A 365 32.00 15.07 40.61
CA ILE A 365 31.23 15.79 39.59
C ILE A 365 29.94 15.03 39.32
N SER A 366 28.82 15.73 39.39
CA SER A 366 27.51 15.19 39.03
C SER A 366 27.06 15.79 37.70
N PHE A 367 26.60 14.93 36.80
CA PHE A 367 25.95 15.40 35.57
C PHE A 367 24.65 16.16 35.90
N PRO A 368 24.24 17.14 35.06
CA PRO A 368 23.03 17.92 35.31
C PRO A 368 21.81 17.01 35.41
N PRO A 369 20.97 17.13 36.47
CA PRO A 369 19.74 16.38 36.59
C PRO A 369 18.68 16.93 35.62
N PHE A 370 17.69 16.10 35.30
CA PHE A 370 16.52 16.53 34.54
C PHE A 370 15.56 17.30 35.46
N SER A 371 14.91 18.34 34.96
CA SER A 371 13.90 19.08 35.73
C SER A 371 12.60 18.29 35.88
N ASP A 372 11.85 18.52 36.96
CA ASP A 372 10.56 17.86 37.20
C ASP A 372 9.57 18.10 36.06
N THR A 373 9.58 19.29 35.46
CA THR A 373 8.76 19.62 34.27
C THR A 373 9.16 18.79 33.05
N LEU A 374 10.46 18.56 32.83
CA LEU A 374 10.95 17.76 31.73
C LEU A 374 10.62 16.27 31.93
N ASN A 375 10.74 15.79 33.17
CA ASN A 375 10.32 14.44 33.56
C ASN A 375 8.81 14.25 33.35
N ALA A 376 7.99 15.24 33.68
CA ALA A 376 6.54 15.22 33.44
C ALA A 376 6.19 15.20 31.93
N LEU A 377 6.88 16.00 31.11
CA LEU A 377 6.69 16.03 29.66
C LEU A 377 7.12 14.71 28.98
N LEU A 378 8.22 14.11 29.44
CA LEU A 378 8.66 12.79 29.00
C LEU A 378 7.63 11.71 29.33
N GLY A 379 7.10 11.71 30.55
CA GLY A 379 6.04 10.81 31.00
C GLY A 379 4.77 10.94 30.16
N LEU A 380 4.33 12.18 29.88
CA LEU A 380 3.15 12.45 29.05
C LEU A 380 3.36 12.00 27.59
N SER A 381 4.56 12.24 27.03
CA SER A 381 4.90 11.84 25.66
C SER A 381 5.00 10.32 25.47
N HIS A 382 5.38 9.55 26.51
CA HIS A 382 5.37 8.09 26.48
C HIS A 382 3.99 7.49 26.77
N ALA A 383 3.19 8.10 27.65
CA ALA A 383 1.84 7.65 27.97
C ALA A 383 0.85 7.81 26.80
N GLY A 384 0.98 8.88 26.01
CA GLY A 384 0.15 9.09 24.81
C GLY A 384 0.29 7.97 23.76
N TYR A 385 1.47 7.36 23.66
CA TYR A 385 1.73 6.25 22.72
C TYR A 385 1.01 4.95 23.13
N LEU A 386 0.84 4.70 24.44
CA LEU A 386 0.15 3.50 24.92
C LEU A 386 -1.38 3.61 24.80
N VAL A 387 -1.95 4.81 24.99
CA VAL A 387 -3.39 5.06 24.85
C VAL A 387 -3.85 4.92 23.39
N VAL A 388 -3.03 5.35 22.42
CA VAL A 388 -3.33 5.16 20.99
C VAL A 388 -3.22 3.69 20.58
N LYS A 389 -2.37 2.90 21.25
CA LYS A 389 -2.17 1.47 20.93
C LYS A 389 -3.17 0.53 21.61
N SER A 390 -3.89 0.97 22.65
CA SER A 390 -4.91 0.17 23.34
C SER A 390 -6.32 0.32 22.76
N VAL A 391 -6.52 1.22 21.78
CA VAL A 391 -7.83 1.52 21.16
C VAL A 391 -7.86 1.11 19.67
N GLY A 392 -6.80 0.49 19.15
CA GLY A 392 -6.68 0.06 17.75
C GLY A 392 -6.71 -1.45 17.57
#